data_AF-A0A2V9NW32-F1
#
_entry.id   AF-A0A2V9NW32-F1
#
_cell.length_a   1.000
_cell.length_b   1.000
_cell.length_c   1.000
_cell.angle_alpha   90.00
_cell.angle_beta   90.00
_cell.angle_gamma   90.00
#
_symmetry.space_group_name_H-M   'P 1'
#
loop_
_entity.id
_entity.type
_entity.pdbx_description
1 polymer ?
#
loop_
_entity_poly.entity_id
_entity_poly.type
_entity_poly.pdbx_seq_one_letter_code
_entity_poly.pdbx_strand_id
1 'polypeptide(L)'
;NIPGFAFFGREPFSFVRRVEQRYQLTDNFSWSKGPHNIKFGVDGNYIPLTADFTVNFGGLFNFGSQNIFSNPPIPPPSGTTFPAFSPVQSYGAGIPSNMVQGVGNPHDSFTNTALGVFVQDSWRIRSNLTLNNGVRYDVEFTPTFSPLNSIAAFGQNALGTGQGIPRDFNNVAPRIGLAWDPAKDGKSVIRASYGLFYDHPLLALAFDSDVADASQAPQIVLFPGAPGNCSLNASNAFQGLLSCLPPAFDYLPNEQRFNPTPNAPSIFVGQAYLNPTSPVPLAIQPFGFPVAKNFQYGSSQQANLTYERELGHNLSLGLEYNFNGGRHLNRPININAVKSQFLIANWQAAVATATALGIQPSDPNFPSNPLAVGTQDPTVFPPCGGASASGPFYVPAALVSFFR
;
A
#
# COMPACT_ATOMS: atom_id res chain seq x y z
N ASN A 1 11.81 16.94 -11.04
CA ASN A 1 10.59 17.70 -10.70
C ASN A 1 10.95 18.97 -9.96
N ILE A 2 10.55 20.13 -10.50
CA ILE A 2 10.64 21.43 -9.83
C ILE A 2 9.20 21.88 -9.55
N PRO A 3 8.69 21.70 -8.32
CA PRO A 3 7.30 21.99 -7.98
C PRO A 3 6.90 23.43 -8.34
N GLY A 4 5.76 23.58 -9.02
CA GLY A 4 5.25 24.88 -9.48
C GLY A 4 5.88 25.42 -10.76
N PHE A 5 6.85 24.70 -11.35
CA PHE A 5 7.53 25.12 -12.59
C PHE A 5 7.46 24.06 -13.68
N ALA A 6 8.09 22.90 -13.47
CA ALA A 6 8.17 21.87 -14.51
C ALA A 6 8.46 20.48 -13.96
N PHE A 7 7.90 19.49 -14.64
CA PHE A 7 8.32 18.09 -14.55
C PHE A 7 8.98 17.71 -15.88
N PHE A 8 10.23 17.25 -15.83
CA PHE A 8 11.01 16.85 -17.00
C PHE A 8 11.66 15.50 -16.74
N GLY A 9 11.99 14.81 -17.84
CA GLY A 9 12.49 13.44 -17.81
C GLY A 9 11.40 12.42 -18.11
N ARG A 10 11.60 11.19 -17.66
CA ARG A 10 10.65 10.08 -17.85
C ARG A 10 9.51 10.20 -16.84
N GLU A 11 8.28 9.98 -17.30
CA GLU A 11 7.10 9.85 -16.43
C GLU A 11 7.26 8.64 -15.49
N PRO A 12 7.25 8.84 -14.16
CA PRO A 12 7.58 7.80 -13.18
C PRO A 12 6.58 6.64 -13.08
N PHE A 13 5.31 6.84 -13.46
CA PHE A 13 4.26 5.85 -13.22
C PHE A 13 3.68 5.20 -14.49
N SER A 14 3.88 5.78 -15.67
CA SER A 14 3.12 5.37 -16.86
C SER A 14 3.64 4.14 -17.60
N PHE A 15 4.86 3.66 -17.33
CA PHE A 15 5.35 2.43 -17.95
C PHE A 15 4.89 1.21 -17.16
N VAL A 16 3.70 0.73 -17.48
CA VAL A 16 3.18 -0.58 -17.06
C VAL A 16 3.03 -1.44 -18.30
N ARG A 17 3.79 -2.52 -18.40
CA ARG A 17 3.57 -3.54 -19.42
C ARG A 17 2.87 -4.71 -18.77
N ARG A 18 1.61 -4.92 -19.09
CA ARG A 18 0.81 -6.02 -18.54
C ARG A 18 0.21 -6.85 -19.66
N VAL A 19 0.37 -8.16 -19.56
CA VAL A 19 -0.29 -9.14 -20.42
C VAL A 19 -1.17 -9.99 -19.54
N GLU A 20 -2.49 -9.87 -19.73
CA GLU A 20 -3.50 -10.72 -19.13
C GLU A 20 -4.08 -11.61 -20.22
N GLN A 21 -4.14 -12.90 -19.98
CA GLN A 21 -4.95 -13.81 -20.78
C GLN A 21 -6.09 -14.32 -19.92
N ARG A 22 -7.25 -14.55 -20.52
CA ARG A 22 -8.42 -15.08 -19.82
C ARG A 22 -8.97 -16.26 -20.58
N TYR A 23 -9.00 -17.40 -19.90
CA TYR A 23 -9.64 -18.62 -20.37
C TYR A 23 -10.91 -18.78 -19.54
N GLN A 24 -12.06 -18.72 -20.20
CA GLN A 24 -13.36 -18.73 -19.54
C GLN A 24 -14.18 -19.94 -20.00
N LEU A 25 -14.79 -20.61 -19.03
CA LEU A 25 -15.81 -21.62 -19.22
C LEU A 25 -17.07 -21.16 -18.50
N THR A 26 -18.18 -21.03 -19.23
CA THR A 26 -19.46 -20.63 -18.64
C THR A 26 -20.54 -21.59 -19.11
N ASP A 27 -21.39 -22.02 -18.17
CA ASP A 27 -22.58 -22.82 -18.46
C ASP A 27 -23.81 -22.17 -17.83
N ASN A 28 -24.93 -22.21 -18.55
CA ASN A 28 -26.20 -21.66 -18.13
C ASN A 28 -27.34 -22.59 -18.54
N PHE A 29 -27.98 -23.22 -17.55
CA PHE A 29 -29.16 -24.03 -17.74
C PHE A 29 -30.41 -23.25 -17.37
N SER A 30 -31.50 -23.57 -18.07
CA SER A 30 -32.84 -23.07 -17.74
C SER A 30 -33.84 -24.21 -17.77
N TRP A 31 -34.70 -24.26 -16.75
CA TRP A 31 -35.72 -25.25 -16.62
C TRP A 31 -37.03 -24.62 -16.17
N SER A 32 -38.01 -24.65 -17.07
CA SER A 32 -39.37 -24.19 -16.79
C SER A 32 -40.25 -25.39 -16.50
N LYS A 33 -40.78 -25.48 -15.28
CA LYS A 33 -41.71 -26.54 -14.88
C LYS A 33 -42.82 -25.97 -13.99
N GLY A 34 -44.05 -26.04 -14.48
CA GLY A 34 -45.21 -25.50 -13.77
C GLY A 34 -45.05 -23.99 -13.49
N PRO A 35 -45.22 -23.53 -12.24
CA PRO A 35 -45.08 -22.12 -11.90
C PRO A 35 -43.63 -21.66 -11.71
N HIS A 36 -42.65 -22.56 -11.84
CA HIS A 36 -41.23 -22.27 -11.62
C HIS A 36 -40.48 -22.09 -12.94
N ASN A 37 -39.57 -21.13 -12.94
CA ASN A 37 -38.58 -20.92 -13.99
C ASN A 37 -37.21 -20.82 -13.32
N ILE A 38 -36.52 -21.94 -13.27
CA ILE A 38 -35.25 -22.09 -12.58
C ILE A 38 -34.12 -21.87 -13.59
N LYS A 39 -33.14 -21.06 -13.22
CA LYS A 39 -31.87 -20.92 -13.94
C LYS A 39 -30.74 -21.24 -12.99
N PHE A 40 -29.77 -22.00 -13.45
CA PHE A 40 -28.57 -22.31 -12.69
C PHE A 40 -27.39 -22.46 -13.62
N GLY A 41 -26.19 -22.30 -13.10
CA GLY A 41 -25.01 -22.31 -13.93
C GLY A 41 -23.73 -22.16 -13.13
N VAL A 42 -22.63 -22.26 -13.86
CA VAL A 42 -21.28 -22.10 -13.35
C VAL A 42 -20.52 -21.16 -14.26
N ASP A 43 -19.60 -20.41 -13.68
CA ASP A 43 -18.68 -19.54 -14.41
C ASP A 43 -17.28 -19.77 -13.84
N GLY A 44 -16.33 -20.14 -14.69
CA GLY A 44 -14.95 -20.39 -14.33
C GLY A 44 -14.01 -19.56 -15.19
N ASN A 45 -13.13 -18.81 -14.56
CA ASN A 45 -12.14 -17.98 -15.22
C ASN A 45 -10.75 -18.37 -14.73
N TYR A 46 -9.86 -18.72 -15.65
CA TYR A 46 -8.44 -18.92 -15.41
C TYR A 46 -7.68 -17.76 -16.06
N ILE A 47 -7.00 -16.96 -15.24
CA ILE A 47 -6.45 -15.66 -15.61
C ILE A 47 -4.95 -15.62 -15.27
N PRO A 48 -4.07 -16.16 -16.13
CA PRO A 48 -2.64 -15.96 -16.00
C PRO A 48 -2.27 -14.53 -16.39
N LEU A 49 -1.40 -13.93 -15.58
CA LEU A 49 -0.94 -12.55 -15.71
C LEU A 49 0.59 -12.51 -15.69
N THR A 50 1.15 -11.65 -16.53
CA THR A 50 2.53 -11.18 -16.40
C THR A 50 2.53 -9.66 -16.44
N ALA A 51 3.28 -9.01 -15.55
CA ALA A 51 3.36 -7.57 -15.48
C ALA A 51 4.80 -7.09 -15.23
N ASP A 52 5.15 -5.97 -15.83
CA ASP A 52 6.35 -5.19 -15.53
C ASP A 52 5.92 -3.79 -15.09
N PHE A 53 6.33 -3.38 -13.89
CA PHE A 53 6.03 -2.05 -13.36
C PHE A 53 7.28 -1.34 -12.84
N THR A 54 7.84 -0.45 -13.65
CA THR A 54 9.14 0.20 -13.39
C THR A 54 8.97 1.55 -12.67
N VAL A 55 8.33 1.57 -11.49
CA VAL A 55 8.07 2.82 -10.74
C VAL A 55 9.38 3.51 -10.34
N ASN A 56 9.59 4.75 -10.76
CA ASN A 56 10.79 5.55 -10.45
C ASN A 56 12.14 4.86 -10.81
N PHE A 57 12.18 3.83 -11.65
CA PHE A 57 13.45 3.17 -12.04
C PHE A 57 14.40 4.12 -12.77
N GLY A 58 13.88 5.21 -13.35
CA GLY A 58 14.69 6.27 -13.95
C GLY A 58 15.40 7.18 -12.93
N GLY A 59 15.01 7.14 -11.65
CA GLY A 59 15.38 8.13 -10.64
C GLY A 59 14.52 9.40 -10.73
N LEU A 60 13.88 9.77 -9.63
CA LEU A 60 13.08 10.98 -9.48
C LEU A 60 13.77 11.92 -8.49
N PHE A 61 14.31 13.03 -8.99
CA PHE A 61 14.81 14.12 -8.16
C PHE A 61 13.75 15.19 -7.98
N ASN A 62 13.40 15.51 -6.73
CA ASN A 62 12.51 16.61 -6.40
C ASN A 62 13.33 17.79 -5.89
N PHE A 63 13.05 18.99 -6.41
CA PHE A 63 13.72 20.23 -6.02
C PHE A 63 12.74 21.15 -5.30
N GLY A 64 12.54 20.93 -4.01
CA GLY A 64 11.74 21.81 -3.16
C GLY A 64 12.49 23.05 -2.69
N SER A 65 11.79 23.90 -1.92
CA SER A 65 12.43 24.97 -1.16
C SER A 65 13.39 24.37 -0.13
N GLN A 66 14.61 24.91 0.00
CA GLN A 66 15.65 24.35 0.87
C GLN A 66 16.30 25.43 1.75
N ASN A 67 16.36 25.16 3.06
CA ASN A 67 17.06 26.00 4.03
C ASN A 67 18.53 25.56 4.16
N ILE A 68 19.34 25.91 3.17
CA ILE A 68 20.76 25.51 3.13
C ILE A 68 21.67 26.34 4.04
N PHE A 69 21.16 27.41 4.64
CA PHE A 69 21.88 28.31 5.56
C PHE A 69 21.42 28.16 7.02
N SER A 70 21.03 26.95 7.44
CA SER A 70 20.64 26.69 8.84
C SER A 70 21.80 26.85 9.82
N ASN A 71 23.06 26.77 9.35
CA ASN A 71 24.27 27.09 10.11
C ASN A 71 25.31 27.79 9.21
N PRO A 72 25.10 29.08 8.87
CA PRO A 72 25.96 29.77 7.93
C PRO A 72 27.32 30.12 8.59
N PRO A 73 28.44 30.10 7.85
CA PRO A 73 29.75 30.51 8.37
C PRO A 73 29.77 31.95 8.92
N ILE A 74 28.86 32.79 8.42
CA ILE A 74 28.64 34.15 8.87
C ILE A 74 27.21 34.22 9.40
N PRO A 75 26.99 34.47 10.70
CA PRO A 75 25.64 34.59 11.24
C PRO A 75 24.92 35.79 10.61
N PRO A 76 23.61 35.65 10.31
CA PRO A 76 22.84 36.76 9.78
C PRO A 76 22.76 37.91 10.81
N PRO A 77 22.53 39.17 10.38
CA PRO A 77 22.26 40.28 11.28
C PRO A 77 21.21 39.91 12.34
N SER A 78 21.38 40.41 13.57
CA SER A 78 20.51 40.08 14.71
C SER A 78 19.03 40.22 14.36
N GLY A 79 18.25 39.15 14.53
CA GLY A 79 16.82 39.14 14.22
C GLY A 79 16.46 38.83 12.76
N THR A 80 17.43 38.48 11.91
CA THR A 80 17.20 38.08 10.53
C THR A 80 17.62 36.62 10.27
N THR A 81 17.05 36.00 9.24
CA THR A 81 17.45 34.68 8.75
C THR A 81 17.73 34.77 7.25
N PHE A 82 18.66 33.96 6.75
CA PHE A 82 18.83 33.85 5.29
C PHE A 82 17.57 33.23 4.68
N PRO A 83 17.06 33.78 3.56
CA PRO A 83 15.91 33.19 2.89
C PRO A 83 16.26 31.78 2.38
N ALA A 84 15.26 30.91 2.40
CA ALA A 84 15.34 29.60 1.76
C ALA A 84 15.62 29.75 0.25
N PHE A 85 16.29 28.77 -0.33
CA PHE A 85 16.34 28.65 -1.79
C PHE A 85 14.96 28.31 -2.31
N SER A 86 14.51 29.00 -3.36
CA SER A 86 13.35 28.58 -4.14
C SER A 86 13.62 27.26 -4.87
N PRO A 87 12.58 26.50 -5.28
CA PRO A 87 12.72 25.28 -6.08
C PRO A 87 13.68 25.40 -7.28
N VAL A 88 13.62 26.52 -8.00
CA VAL A 88 14.47 26.80 -9.17
C VAL A 88 15.93 27.04 -8.75
N GLN A 89 16.15 27.74 -7.64
CA GLN A 89 17.50 27.96 -7.10
C GLN A 89 18.11 26.66 -6.58
N SER A 90 17.33 25.81 -5.90
CA SER A 90 17.75 24.47 -5.47
C SER A 90 18.15 23.60 -6.66
N TYR A 91 17.39 23.65 -7.76
CA TYR A 91 17.73 22.98 -9.01
C TYR A 91 19.03 23.52 -9.63
N GLY A 92 19.17 24.83 -9.76
CA GLY A 92 20.38 25.45 -10.30
C GLY A 92 21.64 25.17 -9.47
N ALA A 93 21.48 24.97 -8.15
CA ALA A 93 22.56 24.58 -7.25
C ALA A 93 22.82 23.06 -7.19
N GLY A 94 21.99 22.24 -7.84
CA GLY A 94 22.11 20.78 -7.80
C GLY A 94 21.90 20.18 -6.41
N ILE A 95 20.96 20.73 -5.63
CA ILE A 95 20.62 20.30 -4.26
C ILE A 95 19.14 19.90 -4.24
N PRO A 96 18.81 18.63 -4.55
CA PRO A 96 17.44 18.14 -4.46
C PRO A 96 16.96 18.08 -3.02
N SER A 97 15.66 18.31 -2.82
CA SER A 97 14.99 18.08 -1.53
C SER A 97 14.85 16.60 -1.20
N ASN A 98 14.78 15.74 -2.21
CA ASN A 98 14.92 14.29 -2.08
C ASN A 98 15.18 13.64 -3.45
N MET A 99 15.54 12.37 -3.42
CA MET A 99 15.56 11.47 -4.55
C MET A 99 14.70 10.25 -4.22
N VAL A 100 13.88 9.81 -5.17
CA VAL A 100 13.16 8.53 -5.10
C VAL A 100 13.58 7.67 -6.27
N GLN A 101 13.93 6.41 -6.04
CA GLN A 101 14.31 5.51 -7.14
C GLN A 101 13.86 4.08 -6.87
N GLY A 102 13.37 3.39 -7.90
CA GLY A 102 13.20 1.95 -7.91
C GLY A 102 14.46 1.22 -8.39
N VAL A 103 14.79 0.11 -7.77
CA VAL A 103 15.87 -0.81 -8.19
C VAL A 103 15.40 -2.25 -8.08
N GLY A 104 16.11 -3.20 -8.67
CA GLY A 104 15.77 -4.63 -8.61
C GLY A 104 14.98 -5.12 -9.82
N ASN A 105 14.08 -6.08 -9.63
CA ASN A 105 13.33 -6.69 -10.73
C ASN A 105 11.84 -6.29 -10.68
N PRO A 106 11.35 -5.45 -11.61
CA PRO A 106 9.97 -4.99 -11.63
C PRO A 106 9.01 -5.99 -12.30
N HIS A 107 9.46 -7.19 -12.67
CA HIS A 107 8.68 -8.21 -13.35
C HIS A 107 8.04 -9.19 -12.37
N ASP A 108 6.75 -9.48 -12.53
CA ASP A 108 6.08 -10.54 -11.78
C ASP A 108 5.07 -11.29 -12.67
N SER A 109 4.84 -12.56 -12.33
CA SER A 109 3.87 -13.43 -12.98
C SER A 109 3.12 -14.27 -11.96
N PHE A 110 1.81 -14.19 -12.02
CA PHE A 110 0.93 -14.98 -11.19
C PHE A 110 -0.36 -15.32 -11.92
N THR A 111 -1.15 -16.21 -11.31
CA THR A 111 -2.42 -16.64 -11.85
C THR A 111 -3.52 -16.36 -10.85
N ASN A 112 -4.66 -15.90 -11.35
CA ASN A 112 -5.90 -15.83 -10.59
C ASN A 112 -6.92 -16.79 -11.18
N THR A 113 -7.66 -17.50 -10.33
CA THR A 113 -8.76 -18.37 -10.77
C THR A 113 -10.04 -17.98 -10.03
N ALA A 114 -11.05 -17.51 -10.76
CA ALA A 114 -12.34 -17.15 -10.19
C ALA A 114 -13.39 -18.20 -10.59
N LEU A 115 -14.10 -18.75 -9.61
CA LEU A 115 -15.19 -19.69 -9.81
C LEU A 115 -16.47 -19.10 -9.21
N GLY A 116 -17.56 -19.19 -9.95
CA GLY A 116 -18.88 -18.79 -9.50
C GLY A 116 -19.90 -19.89 -9.81
N VAL A 117 -20.81 -20.13 -8.88
CA VAL A 117 -21.97 -21.01 -9.08
C VAL A 117 -23.22 -20.29 -8.64
N PHE A 118 -24.31 -20.46 -9.37
CA PHE A 118 -25.57 -19.80 -9.04
C PHE A 118 -26.78 -20.68 -9.30
N VAL A 119 -27.84 -20.41 -8.54
CA VAL A 119 -29.18 -20.90 -8.78
C VAL A 119 -30.17 -19.78 -8.49
N GLN A 120 -31.17 -19.63 -9.36
CA GLN A 120 -32.25 -18.68 -9.19
C GLN A 120 -33.56 -19.28 -9.71
N ASP A 121 -34.66 -18.90 -9.09
CA ASP A 121 -36.01 -19.33 -9.43
C ASP A 121 -36.94 -18.13 -9.51
N SER A 122 -37.64 -18.00 -10.64
CA SER A 122 -38.78 -17.11 -10.80
C SER A 122 -40.05 -17.92 -10.61
N TRP A 123 -40.63 -17.82 -9.42
CA TRP A 123 -41.79 -18.56 -8.99
C TRP A 123 -43.06 -17.73 -9.07
N ARG A 124 -43.98 -18.09 -9.97
CA ARG A 124 -45.34 -17.54 -10.05
C ARG A 124 -46.24 -18.17 -9.00
N ILE A 125 -46.18 -17.68 -7.76
CA ILE A 125 -46.99 -18.18 -6.64
C ILE A 125 -48.48 -18.04 -6.94
N ARG A 126 -48.90 -16.93 -7.57
CA ARG A 126 -50.26 -16.67 -8.04
C ARG A 126 -50.20 -15.94 -9.39
N SER A 127 -51.33 -15.81 -10.08
CA SER A 127 -51.41 -15.04 -11.35
C SER A 127 -51.04 -13.56 -11.19
N ASN A 128 -51.07 -13.03 -9.97
CA ASN A 128 -50.72 -11.66 -9.63
C ASN A 128 -49.51 -11.54 -8.70
N LEU A 129 -48.81 -12.64 -8.36
CA LEU A 129 -47.68 -12.63 -7.43
C LEU A 129 -46.55 -13.50 -7.98
N THR A 130 -45.42 -12.88 -8.28
CA THR A 130 -44.17 -13.54 -8.67
C THR A 130 -43.10 -13.26 -7.62
N LEU A 131 -42.41 -14.31 -7.18
CA LEU A 131 -41.26 -14.23 -6.29
C LEU A 131 -40.02 -14.69 -7.06
N ASN A 132 -39.00 -13.86 -7.08
CA ASN A 132 -37.68 -14.16 -7.63
C ASN A 132 -36.75 -14.44 -6.46
N ASN A 133 -36.21 -15.65 -6.37
CA ASN A 133 -35.21 -16.01 -5.37
C ASN A 133 -33.94 -16.44 -6.08
N GLY A 134 -32.78 -16.15 -5.51
CA GLY A 134 -31.53 -16.64 -6.04
C GLY A 134 -30.42 -16.56 -5.02
N VAL A 135 -29.41 -17.39 -5.25
CA VAL A 135 -28.16 -17.34 -4.52
C VAL A 135 -27.03 -17.57 -5.51
N ARG A 136 -25.97 -16.80 -5.35
CA ARG A 136 -24.71 -17.01 -6.05
C ARG A 136 -23.62 -17.20 -5.01
N TYR A 137 -22.70 -18.11 -5.27
CA TYR A 137 -21.48 -18.25 -4.50
C TYR A 137 -20.32 -17.99 -5.44
N ASP A 138 -19.48 -17.04 -5.08
CA ASP A 138 -18.25 -16.71 -5.81
C ASP A 138 -17.05 -17.06 -4.92
N VAL A 139 -16.00 -17.59 -5.52
CA VAL A 139 -14.72 -17.85 -4.84
C VAL A 139 -13.59 -17.52 -5.79
N GLU A 140 -12.58 -16.84 -5.28
CA GLU A 140 -11.43 -16.42 -6.06
C GLU A 140 -10.16 -16.98 -5.42
N PHE A 141 -9.46 -17.83 -6.16
CA PHE A 141 -8.15 -18.36 -5.80
C PHE A 141 -7.10 -17.36 -6.22
N THR A 142 -7.05 -16.27 -5.46
CA THR A 142 -6.07 -15.21 -5.61
C THR A 142 -4.65 -15.72 -5.32
N PRO A 143 -3.64 -15.07 -5.93
CA PRO A 143 -2.24 -15.38 -5.65
C PRO A 143 -1.88 -15.02 -4.21
N THR A 144 -1.05 -15.88 -3.62
CA THR A 144 -0.45 -15.70 -2.29
C THR A 144 1.02 -16.02 -2.41
N PHE A 145 1.88 -15.21 -1.82
CA PHE A 145 3.33 -15.36 -1.92
C PHE A 145 3.93 -15.72 -0.56
N SER A 146 5.06 -16.44 -0.59
CA SER A 146 5.77 -16.78 0.64
C SER A 146 6.67 -15.62 1.05
N PRO A 147 6.77 -15.31 2.36
CA PRO A 147 7.70 -14.29 2.83
C PRO A 147 9.12 -14.60 2.36
N LEU A 148 9.89 -13.56 2.00
CA LEU A 148 11.25 -13.69 1.51
C LEU A 148 12.17 -14.52 2.42
N ASN A 149 12.06 -14.31 3.73
CA ASN A 149 12.88 -14.96 4.76
C ASN A 149 12.14 -14.95 6.12
N SER A 150 12.77 -15.52 7.14
CA SER A 150 12.20 -15.60 8.50
C SER A 150 11.99 -14.25 9.18
N ILE A 151 12.82 -13.25 8.88
CA ILE A 151 12.69 -11.88 9.42
C ILE A 151 11.46 -11.21 8.81
N ALA A 152 11.30 -11.29 7.49
CA ALA A 152 10.10 -10.81 6.79
C ALA A 152 8.84 -11.50 7.31
N ALA A 153 8.87 -12.84 7.47
CA ALA A 153 7.75 -13.60 8.02
C ALA A 153 7.37 -13.13 9.43
N PHE A 154 8.36 -12.88 10.31
CA PHE A 154 8.11 -12.36 11.65
C PHE A 154 7.47 -10.97 11.61
N GLY A 155 8.00 -10.04 10.80
CA GLY A 155 7.46 -8.68 10.66
C GLY A 155 6.02 -8.68 10.12
N GLN A 156 5.76 -9.44 9.07
CA GLN A 156 4.43 -9.61 8.49
C GLN A 156 3.43 -10.20 9.50
N ASN A 157 3.83 -11.21 10.28
CA ASN A 157 3.01 -11.77 11.36
C ASN A 157 2.72 -10.74 12.46
N ALA A 158 3.73 -9.99 12.90
CA ALA A 158 3.59 -8.99 13.97
C ALA A 158 2.67 -7.83 13.56
N LEU A 159 2.67 -7.45 12.28
CA LEU A 159 1.84 -6.39 11.73
C LEU A 159 0.48 -6.87 11.20
N GLY A 160 0.23 -8.19 11.18
CA GLY A 160 -1.00 -8.76 10.63
C GLY A 160 -1.13 -8.59 9.12
N THR A 161 -0.01 -8.53 8.40
CA THR A 161 0.06 -8.30 6.95
C THR A 161 0.67 -9.49 6.21
N GLY A 162 0.56 -9.52 4.89
CA GLY A 162 1.16 -10.54 4.04
C GLY A 162 1.24 -10.09 2.57
N GLN A 163 1.78 -10.99 1.74
CA GLN A 163 1.95 -10.79 0.31
C GLN A 163 0.90 -11.59 -0.47
N GLY A 164 0.36 -10.97 -1.51
CA GLY A 164 -0.78 -11.45 -2.25
C GLY A 164 -2.10 -11.11 -1.57
N ILE A 165 -3.20 -11.58 -2.14
CA ILE A 165 -4.53 -11.34 -1.59
C ILE A 165 -4.97 -12.63 -0.88
N PRO A 166 -5.25 -12.59 0.45
CA PRO A 166 -5.82 -13.74 1.14
C PRO A 166 -7.11 -14.20 0.47
N ARG A 167 -7.28 -15.51 0.38
CA ARG A 167 -8.46 -16.11 -0.25
C ARG A 167 -9.67 -15.93 0.66
N ASP A 168 -10.72 -15.32 0.12
CA ASP A 168 -12.00 -15.16 0.79
C ASP A 168 -12.99 -16.23 0.28
N PHE A 169 -13.49 -17.06 1.20
CA PHE A 169 -14.42 -18.14 0.91
C PHE A 169 -15.86 -17.83 1.37
N ASN A 170 -16.12 -16.64 1.90
CA ASN A 170 -17.41 -16.29 2.52
C ASN A 170 -18.39 -15.54 1.59
N ASN A 171 -18.11 -15.49 0.28
CA ASN A 171 -18.84 -14.67 -0.68
C ASN A 171 -20.15 -15.32 -1.19
N VAL A 172 -21.11 -15.52 -0.28
CA VAL A 172 -22.46 -16.00 -0.60
C VAL A 172 -23.40 -14.81 -0.81
N ALA A 173 -23.86 -14.62 -2.06
CA ALA A 173 -24.67 -13.52 -2.52
C ALA A 173 -26.15 -13.91 -2.71
N PRO A 174 -27.00 -13.86 -1.66
CA PRO A 174 -28.43 -14.06 -1.78
C PRO A 174 -29.11 -12.87 -2.48
N ARG A 175 -30.17 -13.17 -3.21
CA ARG A 175 -31.01 -12.23 -3.94
C ARG A 175 -32.47 -12.65 -3.80
N ILE A 176 -33.32 -11.70 -3.45
CA ILE A 176 -34.76 -11.91 -3.36
C ILE A 176 -35.48 -10.72 -3.96
N GLY A 177 -36.56 -10.96 -4.68
CA GLY A 177 -37.40 -9.93 -5.23
C GLY A 177 -38.82 -10.42 -5.41
N LEU A 178 -39.77 -9.51 -5.38
CA LEU A 178 -41.18 -9.80 -5.58
C LEU A 178 -41.80 -8.79 -6.54
N ALA A 179 -42.76 -9.25 -7.31
CA ALA A 179 -43.66 -8.43 -8.11
C ALA A 179 -45.09 -8.86 -7.80
N TRP A 180 -45.89 -7.94 -7.30
CA TRP A 180 -47.23 -8.21 -6.81
C TRP A 180 -48.22 -7.17 -7.32
N ASP A 181 -49.32 -7.61 -7.93
CA ASP A 181 -50.51 -6.81 -8.18
C ASP A 181 -51.56 -7.13 -7.09
N PRO A 182 -51.76 -6.27 -6.08
CA PRO A 182 -52.65 -6.56 -4.95
C PRO A 182 -54.12 -6.71 -5.35
N ALA A 183 -54.58 -5.91 -6.32
CA ALA A 183 -55.98 -5.87 -6.74
C ALA A 183 -56.31 -6.90 -7.83
N LYS A 184 -55.29 -7.47 -8.49
CA LYS A 184 -55.43 -8.42 -9.61
C LYS A 184 -56.19 -7.81 -10.79
N ASP A 185 -56.11 -6.49 -10.94
CA ASP A 185 -56.78 -5.72 -12.00
C ASP A 185 -55.78 -5.17 -13.02
N GLY A 186 -54.48 -5.42 -12.85
CA GLY A 186 -53.40 -4.93 -13.71
C GLY A 186 -53.11 -3.44 -13.57
N LYS A 187 -53.79 -2.73 -12.66
CA LYS A 187 -53.65 -1.27 -12.51
C LYS A 187 -52.63 -0.86 -11.48
N SER A 188 -52.20 -1.76 -10.61
CA SER A 188 -51.19 -1.49 -9.60
C SER A 188 -50.16 -2.60 -9.50
N VAL A 189 -48.91 -2.22 -9.25
CA VAL A 189 -47.84 -3.18 -9.02
C VAL A 189 -46.91 -2.67 -7.92
N ILE A 190 -46.64 -3.55 -6.96
CA ILE A 190 -45.58 -3.40 -5.98
C ILE A 190 -44.43 -4.27 -6.44
N ARG A 191 -43.25 -3.65 -6.58
CA ARG A 191 -41.99 -4.35 -6.81
C ARG A 191 -41.09 -4.09 -5.62
N ALA A 192 -40.50 -5.12 -5.05
CA ALA A 192 -39.48 -4.96 -4.03
C ALA A 192 -38.36 -5.95 -4.29
N SER A 193 -37.12 -5.56 -4.04
CA SER A 193 -35.99 -6.47 -4.14
C SER A 193 -34.90 -6.12 -3.15
N TYR A 194 -34.09 -7.13 -2.84
CA TYR A 194 -32.91 -7.06 -2.01
C TYR A 194 -31.86 -8.01 -2.57
N GLY A 195 -30.60 -7.57 -2.58
CA GLY A 195 -29.48 -8.41 -2.96
C GLY A 195 -28.18 -8.01 -2.27
N LEU A 196 -27.36 -9.01 -1.99
CA LEU A 196 -25.96 -8.83 -1.60
C LEU A 196 -25.06 -9.08 -2.82
N PHE A 197 -24.07 -8.23 -3.02
CA PHE A 197 -23.13 -8.29 -4.13
C PHE A 197 -21.71 -8.14 -3.58
N TYR A 198 -20.78 -8.96 -4.04
CA TYR A 198 -19.37 -8.88 -3.68
C TYR A 198 -18.58 -8.23 -4.82
N ASP A 199 -17.54 -7.51 -4.44
CA ASP A 199 -16.53 -6.95 -5.33
C ASP A 199 -15.41 -7.96 -5.56
N HIS A 200 -14.59 -7.72 -6.58
CA HIS A 200 -13.38 -8.48 -6.86
C HIS A 200 -12.14 -7.63 -6.55
N PRO A 201 -11.12 -8.19 -5.88
CA PRO A 201 -9.93 -7.43 -5.54
C PRO A 201 -9.14 -7.09 -6.79
N LEU A 202 -8.53 -5.91 -6.80
CA LEU A 202 -7.63 -5.50 -7.88
C LEU A 202 -6.37 -6.35 -7.82
N LEU A 203 -6.09 -7.15 -8.86
CA LEU A 203 -4.86 -7.95 -8.95
C LEU A 203 -3.56 -7.13 -8.88
N ALA A 204 -3.64 -5.82 -9.14
CA ALA A 204 -2.54 -4.89 -8.89
C ALA A 204 -2.09 -4.89 -7.41
N LEU A 205 -3.00 -5.11 -6.46
CA LEU A 205 -2.66 -5.22 -5.04
C LEU A 205 -1.75 -6.43 -4.77
N ALA A 206 -2.01 -7.58 -5.42
CA ALA A 206 -1.16 -8.75 -5.29
C ALA A 206 0.24 -8.47 -5.86
N PHE A 207 0.30 -7.89 -7.07
CA PHE A 207 1.55 -7.48 -7.71
C PHE A 207 2.36 -6.54 -6.80
N ASP A 208 1.75 -5.43 -6.35
CA ASP A 208 2.44 -4.42 -5.55
C ASP A 208 2.92 -4.99 -4.21
N SER A 209 2.15 -5.91 -3.61
CA SER A 209 2.53 -6.57 -2.36
C SER A 209 3.69 -7.55 -2.50
N ASP A 210 3.92 -8.13 -3.68
CA ASP A 210 5.05 -9.03 -3.91
C ASP A 210 6.28 -8.27 -4.38
N VAL A 211 6.10 -7.36 -5.34
CA VAL A 211 7.17 -6.63 -6.00
C VAL A 211 7.70 -5.47 -5.16
N ALA A 212 6.84 -4.71 -4.49
CA ALA A 212 7.24 -3.50 -3.76
C ALA A 212 7.55 -3.72 -2.26
N ASP A 213 7.40 -4.93 -1.69
CA ASP A 213 7.65 -5.22 -0.26
C ASP A 213 9.15 -5.37 0.10
N ALA A 214 10.01 -4.51 -0.48
CA ALA A 214 11.46 -4.50 -0.28
C ALA A 214 12.22 -5.78 -0.67
N SER A 215 11.52 -6.78 -1.19
CA SER A 215 12.01 -8.09 -1.58
C SER A 215 12.58 -8.06 -2.99
N GLN A 216 11.81 -7.56 -3.96
CA GLN A 216 12.11 -7.71 -5.37
C GLN A 216 12.44 -6.38 -6.08
N ALA A 217 11.60 -5.37 -5.92
CA ALA A 217 11.80 -4.04 -6.50
C ALA A 217 11.50 -2.90 -5.49
N PRO A 218 12.32 -2.76 -4.43
CA PRO A 218 12.20 -1.67 -3.46
C PRO A 218 12.25 -0.28 -4.10
N GLN A 219 11.56 0.67 -3.47
CA GLN A 219 11.73 2.11 -3.69
C GLN A 219 12.63 2.68 -2.61
N ILE A 220 13.74 3.31 -2.99
CA ILE A 220 14.62 4.02 -2.05
C ILE A 220 14.32 5.51 -2.05
N VAL A 221 14.37 6.13 -0.87
CA VAL A 221 14.27 7.57 -0.70
C VAL A 221 15.55 8.11 -0.09
N LEU A 222 16.27 8.97 -0.82
CA LEU A 222 17.38 9.73 -0.26
C LEU A 222 16.89 11.12 0.13
N PHE A 223 17.21 11.51 1.35
CA PHE A 223 16.88 12.81 1.93
C PHE A 223 17.89 13.89 1.51
N PRO A 224 17.58 15.18 1.70
CA PRO A 224 18.49 16.25 1.33
C PRO A 224 19.74 16.19 2.21
N GLY A 225 20.87 16.64 1.67
CA GLY A 225 22.13 16.67 2.40
C GLY A 225 23.17 17.54 1.70
N ALA A 226 24.22 17.93 2.43
CA ALA A 226 25.32 18.67 1.83
C ALA A 226 26.10 17.76 0.85
N PRO A 227 26.54 18.29 -0.30
CA PRO A 227 27.45 17.56 -1.18
C PRO A 227 28.79 17.33 -0.48
N GLY A 228 29.34 16.12 -0.60
CA GLY A 228 30.62 15.74 -0.01
C GLY A 228 30.62 14.41 0.76
N ASN A 229 31.77 14.09 1.36
CA ASN A 229 32.08 12.94 2.23
C ASN A 229 31.14 11.71 2.16
N CYS A 230 31.04 11.07 0.98
CA CYS A 230 30.45 9.74 0.76
C CYS A 230 29.09 9.47 1.41
N SER A 231 28.35 10.54 1.69
CA SER A 231 27.12 10.47 2.46
C SER A 231 25.97 10.10 1.55
N LEU A 232 25.18 9.10 1.93
CA LEU A 232 24.06 8.62 1.14
C LEU A 232 22.89 9.62 1.21
N ASN A 233 22.94 10.66 0.37
CA ASN A 233 21.95 11.74 0.31
C ASN A 233 21.63 12.13 -1.13
N ALA A 234 20.52 12.86 -1.32
CA ALA A 234 20.00 13.20 -2.64
C ALA A 234 20.96 14.09 -3.45
N SER A 235 21.69 15.01 -2.81
CA SER A 235 22.64 15.90 -3.48
C SER A 235 23.83 15.13 -4.02
N ASN A 236 24.41 14.22 -3.24
CA ASN A 236 25.51 13.36 -3.70
C ASN A 236 25.07 12.43 -4.82
N ALA A 237 23.85 11.90 -4.75
CA ALA A 237 23.29 11.08 -5.82
C ALA A 237 23.02 11.89 -7.10
N PHE A 238 22.57 13.14 -6.99
CA PHE A 238 22.37 14.02 -8.14
C PHE A 238 23.69 14.50 -8.75
N GLN A 239 24.72 14.73 -7.93
CA GLN A 239 26.01 15.26 -8.39
C GLN A 239 27.01 14.17 -8.81
N GLY A 240 26.65 12.89 -8.76
CA GLY A 240 27.58 11.80 -9.14
C GLY A 240 28.64 11.48 -8.08
N LEU A 241 28.45 11.92 -6.83
CA LEU A 241 29.49 11.90 -5.79
C LEU A 241 29.51 10.65 -4.92
N LEU A 242 28.73 9.62 -5.26
CA LEU A 242 28.62 8.36 -4.52
C LEU A 242 29.55 7.25 -5.04
N SER A 243 30.60 7.59 -5.80
CA SER A 243 31.57 6.62 -6.37
C SER A 243 32.39 5.85 -5.32
N CYS A 244 32.41 6.34 -4.08
CA CYS A 244 33.06 5.70 -2.94
C CYS A 244 32.19 4.67 -2.22
N LEU A 245 30.91 4.51 -2.60
CA LEU A 245 30.08 3.45 -2.03
C LEU A 245 30.64 2.08 -2.40
N PRO A 246 30.50 1.07 -1.53
CA PRO A 246 30.84 -0.31 -1.87
C PRO A 246 30.15 -0.77 -3.16
N PRO A 247 30.76 -1.69 -3.95
CA PRO A 247 30.16 -2.21 -5.19
C PRO A 247 28.75 -2.77 -5.03
N ALA A 248 28.39 -3.23 -3.83
CA ALA A 248 27.04 -3.73 -3.51
C ALA A 248 25.93 -2.67 -3.68
N PHE A 249 26.24 -1.37 -3.67
CA PHE A 249 25.25 -0.33 -3.95
C PHE A 249 24.94 -0.20 -5.45
N ASP A 250 25.88 -0.59 -6.32
CA ASP A 250 25.78 -0.48 -7.78
C ASP A 250 25.31 0.90 -8.27
N TYR A 251 25.95 1.94 -7.76
CA TYR A 251 25.68 3.33 -8.16
C TYR A 251 26.42 3.66 -9.45
N LEU A 252 25.74 4.33 -10.39
CA LEU A 252 26.25 4.75 -11.69
C LEU A 252 26.47 6.29 -11.67
N PRO A 253 27.70 6.78 -11.42
CA PRO A 253 27.95 8.21 -11.23
C PRO A 253 27.59 9.08 -12.44
N ASN A 254 27.89 8.58 -13.64
CA ASN A 254 27.61 9.29 -14.89
C ASN A 254 26.12 9.36 -15.23
N GLU A 255 25.31 8.48 -14.63
CA GLU A 255 23.86 8.45 -14.80
C GLU A 255 23.11 9.03 -13.59
N GLN A 256 23.85 9.44 -12.54
CA GLN A 256 23.31 10.05 -11.32
C GLN A 256 22.23 9.19 -10.65
N ARG A 257 22.37 7.86 -10.71
CA ARG A 257 21.36 6.91 -10.22
C ARG A 257 21.97 5.58 -9.86
N PHE A 258 21.25 4.78 -9.10
CA PHE A 258 21.58 3.36 -8.92
C PHE A 258 21.23 2.57 -10.17
N ASN A 259 21.92 1.47 -10.44
CA ASN A 259 21.69 0.67 -11.63
C ASN A 259 20.25 0.12 -11.66
N PRO A 260 19.41 0.52 -12.62
CA PRO A 260 18.02 0.10 -12.68
C PRO A 260 17.81 -1.15 -13.54
N THR A 261 18.88 -1.76 -14.03
CA THR A 261 18.80 -2.95 -14.86
C THR A 261 18.17 -4.10 -14.07
N PRO A 262 17.14 -4.79 -14.61
CA PRO A 262 16.52 -5.90 -13.91
C PRO A 262 17.56 -6.94 -13.45
N ASN A 263 17.51 -7.30 -12.17
CA ASN A 263 18.45 -8.22 -11.50
C ASN A 263 19.90 -7.71 -11.38
N ALA A 264 20.17 -6.42 -11.58
CA ALA A 264 21.44 -5.82 -11.18
C ALA A 264 21.66 -6.01 -9.66
N PRO A 265 22.90 -6.32 -9.22
CA PRO A 265 23.20 -6.43 -7.80
C PRO A 265 22.87 -5.14 -7.07
N SER A 266 22.11 -5.20 -5.98
CA SER A 266 21.83 -4.03 -5.17
C SER A 266 21.61 -4.42 -3.72
N ILE A 267 22.27 -3.70 -2.81
CA ILE A 267 22.12 -3.87 -1.36
C ILE A 267 20.69 -3.58 -0.88
N PHE A 268 19.89 -2.86 -1.67
CA PHE A 268 18.52 -2.55 -1.31
C PHE A 268 17.55 -3.70 -1.60
N VAL A 269 17.90 -4.64 -2.48
CA VAL A 269 17.06 -5.76 -2.91
C VAL A 269 17.23 -6.96 -1.97
N GLY A 270 16.19 -7.77 -1.82
CA GLY A 270 16.23 -9.00 -1.02
C GLY A 270 16.51 -8.76 0.47
N GLN A 271 16.17 -7.58 0.98
CA GLN A 271 16.49 -7.15 2.35
C GLN A 271 17.99 -7.23 2.71
N ALA A 272 18.89 -7.19 1.72
CA ALA A 272 20.33 -7.30 1.96
C ALA A 272 20.87 -6.16 2.85
N TYR A 273 20.20 -5.01 2.86
CA TYR A 273 20.47 -3.87 3.74
C TYR A 273 20.28 -4.16 5.23
N LEU A 274 19.55 -5.22 5.60
CA LEU A 274 19.42 -5.70 6.98
C LEU A 274 20.61 -6.53 7.44
N ASN A 275 21.58 -6.82 6.57
CA ASN A 275 22.76 -7.61 6.93
C ASN A 275 23.63 -6.82 7.93
N PRO A 276 23.85 -7.33 9.16
CA PRO A 276 24.63 -6.65 10.19
C PRO A 276 26.10 -6.42 9.80
N THR A 277 26.65 -7.14 8.81
CA THR A 277 28.02 -6.93 8.32
C THR A 277 28.14 -5.85 7.27
N SER A 278 27.03 -5.27 6.79
CA SER A 278 27.00 -4.17 5.81
C SER A 278 25.80 -3.26 6.07
N PRO A 279 25.75 -2.58 7.23
CA PRO A 279 24.58 -1.83 7.64
C PRO A 279 24.36 -0.62 6.73
N VAL A 280 23.20 -0.55 6.09
CA VAL A 280 22.72 0.65 5.41
C VAL A 280 21.91 1.48 6.41
N PRO A 281 22.03 2.82 6.43
CA PRO A 281 21.20 3.65 7.30
C PRO A 281 19.71 3.38 7.08
N LEU A 282 19.04 2.88 8.12
CA LEU A 282 17.62 2.49 8.11
C LEU A 282 16.65 3.68 8.02
N ALA A 283 17.17 4.91 7.89
CA ALA A 283 16.37 6.06 7.46
C ALA A 283 15.95 5.97 5.98
N ILE A 284 16.60 5.10 5.20
CA ILE A 284 16.27 4.82 3.81
C ILE A 284 15.52 3.48 3.81
N GLN A 285 14.24 3.50 4.19
CA GLN A 285 13.42 2.29 4.15
C GLN A 285 12.65 2.19 2.85
N PRO A 286 12.69 1.03 2.18
CA PRO A 286 11.71 0.71 1.16
C PRO A 286 10.31 0.67 1.75
N PHE A 287 9.37 1.32 1.07
CA PHE A 287 7.95 1.23 1.39
C PHE A 287 7.30 0.19 0.46
N GLY A 288 6.42 -0.62 1.03
CA GLY A 288 5.64 -1.63 0.30
C GLY A 288 4.14 -1.44 0.50
N PHE A 289 3.36 -2.20 -0.27
CA PHE A 289 1.90 -2.22 -0.19
C PHE A 289 1.40 -3.61 0.23
N PRO A 290 1.67 -4.04 1.47
CA PRO A 290 1.24 -5.35 1.90
C PRO A 290 -0.29 -5.38 2.11
N VAL A 291 -0.87 -6.58 2.04
CA VAL A 291 -2.31 -6.79 2.25
C VAL A 291 -2.55 -7.31 3.67
N ALA A 292 -3.63 -6.88 4.31
CA ALA A 292 -4.01 -7.39 5.63
C ALA A 292 -4.32 -8.89 5.56
N LYS A 293 -3.87 -9.70 6.52
CA LYS A 293 -4.13 -11.16 6.53
C LYS A 293 -5.60 -11.53 6.64
N ASN A 294 -6.42 -10.63 7.15
CA ASN A 294 -7.87 -10.77 7.28
C ASN A 294 -8.64 -9.95 6.23
N PHE A 295 -8.01 -9.65 5.09
CA PHE A 295 -8.66 -8.94 4.00
C PHE A 295 -9.93 -9.68 3.55
N GLN A 296 -11.01 -8.92 3.38
CA GLN A 296 -12.33 -9.41 2.95
C GLN A 296 -12.78 -8.59 1.76
N TYR A 297 -13.56 -9.19 0.88
CA TYR A 297 -14.02 -8.49 -0.31
C TYR A 297 -15.08 -7.46 0.06
N GLY A 298 -15.01 -6.30 -0.61
CA GLY A 298 -16.03 -5.29 -0.49
C GLY A 298 -17.39 -5.87 -0.87
N SER A 299 -18.44 -5.49 -0.16
CA SER A 299 -19.79 -5.95 -0.46
C SER A 299 -20.78 -4.78 -0.48
N SER A 300 -21.78 -4.85 -1.34
CA SER A 300 -22.87 -3.90 -1.46
C SER A 300 -24.19 -4.62 -1.20
N GLN A 301 -24.96 -4.08 -0.25
CA GLN A 301 -26.36 -4.44 -0.05
C GLN A 301 -27.21 -3.45 -0.84
N GLN A 302 -28.00 -3.94 -1.78
CA GLN A 302 -28.89 -3.12 -2.59
C GLN A 302 -30.32 -3.53 -2.33
N ALA A 303 -31.20 -2.55 -2.15
CA ALA A 303 -32.63 -2.78 -2.00
C ALA A 303 -33.42 -1.74 -2.78
N ASN A 304 -34.58 -2.16 -3.31
CA ASN A 304 -35.54 -1.25 -3.89
C ASN A 304 -36.97 -1.58 -3.45
N LEU A 305 -37.81 -0.55 -3.45
CA LEU A 305 -39.25 -0.66 -3.28
C LEU A 305 -39.91 0.33 -4.24
N THR A 306 -40.72 -0.20 -5.14
CA THR A 306 -41.47 0.57 -6.12
C THR A 306 -42.95 0.26 -5.98
N TYR A 307 -43.78 1.29 -5.96
CA TYR A 307 -45.22 1.19 -6.14
C TYR A 307 -45.59 2.00 -7.37
N GLU A 308 -46.29 1.38 -8.30
CA GLU A 308 -46.77 2.01 -9.51
C GLU A 308 -48.27 1.77 -9.64
N ARG A 309 -49.02 2.81 -9.99
CA ARG A 309 -50.46 2.74 -10.21
C ARG A 309 -50.92 3.58 -11.39
N GLU A 310 -51.74 2.97 -12.24
CA GLU A 310 -52.54 3.66 -13.25
C GLU A 310 -53.71 4.41 -12.58
N LEU A 311 -53.82 5.70 -12.86
CA LEU A 311 -54.89 6.57 -12.35
C LEU A 311 -56.00 6.79 -13.39
N GLY A 312 -55.86 6.23 -14.59
CA GLY A 312 -56.74 6.43 -15.75
C GLY A 312 -56.26 7.57 -16.66
N HIS A 313 -56.92 7.75 -17.81
CA HIS A 313 -56.58 8.80 -18.80
C HIS A 313 -55.09 8.80 -19.23
N ASN A 314 -54.49 7.61 -19.34
CA ASN A 314 -53.06 7.45 -19.63
C ASN A 314 -52.11 8.11 -18.59
N LEU A 315 -52.58 8.34 -17.36
CA LEU A 315 -51.79 8.85 -16.26
C LEU A 315 -51.38 7.70 -15.32
N SER A 316 -50.10 7.66 -14.97
CA SER A 316 -49.55 6.76 -13.94
C SER A 316 -48.82 7.55 -12.85
N LEU A 317 -48.89 7.03 -11.62
CA LEU A 317 -48.14 7.51 -10.48
C LEU A 317 -47.18 6.43 -10.02
N GLY A 318 -45.90 6.77 -9.91
CA GLY A 318 -44.84 5.91 -9.39
C GLY A 318 -44.20 6.52 -8.16
N LEU A 319 -44.02 5.71 -7.11
CA LEU A 319 -43.18 6.02 -5.95
C LEU A 319 -42.08 4.97 -5.87
N GLU A 320 -40.83 5.41 -5.76
CA GLU A 320 -39.67 4.53 -5.70
C GLU A 320 -38.73 4.93 -4.57
N TYR A 321 -38.24 3.92 -3.85
CA TYR A 321 -37.19 4.02 -2.87
C TYR A 321 -36.05 3.08 -3.25
N ASN A 322 -34.82 3.61 -3.28
CA ASN A 322 -33.60 2.85 -3.56
C ASN A 322 -32.61 3.01 -2.41
N PHE A 323 -31.99 1.89 -2.02
CA PHE A 323 -30.94 1.82 -1.01
C PHE A 323 -29.72 1.11 -1.58
N ASN A 324 -28.53 1.65 -1.30
CA ASN A 324 -27.25 1.01 -1.56
C ASN A 324 -26.31 1.26 -0.38
N GLY A 325 -25.88 0.19 0.29
CA GLY A 325 -24.99 0.24 1.45
C GLY A 325 -23.75 -0.62 1.25
N GLY A 326 -22.58 0.03 1.15
CA GLY A 326 -21.28 -0.65 1.10
C GLY A 326 -20.79 -1.11 2.48
N ARG A 327 -20.07 -2.23 2.52
CA ARG A 327 -19.36 -2.80 3.68
C ARG A 327 -18.00 -3.35 3.21
N HIS A 328 -17.02 -3.40 4.11
CA HIS A 328 -15.67 -3.89 3.84
C HIS A 328 -14.99 -3.25 2.61
N LEU A 329 -15.30 -1.97 2.35
CA LEU A 329 -14.68 -1.25 1.24
C LEU A 329 -13.16 -1.15 1.46
N ASN A 330 -12.40 -1.27 0.37
CA ASN A 330 -10.95 -1.17 0.38
C ASN A 330 -10.51 0.16 1.03
N ARG A 331 -9.58 0.07 2.00
CA ARG A 331 -9.04 1.21 2.72
C ARG A 331 -7.52 1.10 2.81
N PRO A 332 -6.75 2.03 2.22
CA PRO A 332 -5.33 2.10 2.49
C PRO A 332 -5.12 2.56 3.93
N ILE A 333 -4.30 1.83 4.68
CA ILE A 333 -3.93 2.16 6.06
C ILE A 333 -2.42 2.20 6.12
N ASN A 334 -1.88 3.27 6.69
CA ASN A 334 -0.46 3.29 6.99
C ASN A 334 -0.17 2.41 8.22
N ILE A 335 0.42 1.24 8.01
CA ILE A 335 0.82 0.32 9.08
C ILE A 335 2.07 0.78 9.84
N ASN A 336 2.91 1.60 9.21
CA ASN A 336 4.11 2.19 9.83
C ASN A 336 3.82 3.55 10.48
N ALA A 337 2.56 3.86 10.81
CA ALA A 337 2.23 5.14 11.41
C ALA A 337 2.89 5.31 12.80
N VAL A 338 3.54 6.47 13.00
CA VAL A 338 4.16 6.92 14.26
C VAL A 338 3.36 6.48 15.47
N LYS A 339 3.96 5.63 16.30
CA LYS A 339 3.41 5.23 17.59
C LYS A 339 4.08 6.04 18.69
N SER A 340 3.56 7.25 18.93
CA SER A 340 4.11 8.20 19.91
C SER A 340 4.32 7.59 21.31
N GLN A 341 3.43 6.70 21.74
CA GLN A 341 3.57 5.96 23.01
C GLN A 341 4.84 5.09 23.07
N PHE A 342 5.22 4.44 21.96
CA PHE A 342 6.43 3.62 21.90
C PHE A 342 7.68 4.48 21.82
N LEU A 343 7.62 5.61 21.11
CA LEU A 343 8.70 6.60 21.10
C LEU A 343 8.99 7.14 22.52
N ILE A 344 7.95 7.46 23.27
CA ILE A 344 8.07 7.96 24.65
C ILE A 344 8.61 6.85 25.57
N ALA A 345 8.06 5.64 25.49
CA ALA A 345 8.52 4.51 26.31
C ALA A 345 10.00 4.16 26.03
N ASN A 346 10.40 4.16 24.75
CA ASN A 346 11.78 3.93 24.35
C ASN A 346 12.73 5.01 24.87
N TRP A 347 12.31 6.28 24.83
CA TRP A 347 13.08 7.38 25.41
C TRP A 347 13.20 7.29 26.93
N GLN A 348 12.13 6.94 27.63
CA GLN A 348 12.17 6.72 29.08
C GLN A 348 13.12 5.58 29.46
N ALA A 349 13.12 4.48 28.69
CA ALA A 349 14.06 3.37 28.88
C ALA A 349 15.52 3.81 28.65
N ALA A 350 15.77 4.65 27.64
CA ALA A 350 17.10 5.21 27.41
C ALA A 350 17.51 6.17 28.53
N VAL A 351 16.63 7.07 29.00
CA VAL A 351 16.92 7.96 30.13
C VAL A 351 17.27 7.17 31.39
N ALA A 352 16.51 6.11 31.68
CA ALA A 352 16.78 5.23 32.81
C ALA A 352 18.14 4.53 32.71
N THR A 353 18.47 4.03 31.52
CA THR A 353 19.77 3.39 31.25
C THR A 353 20.92 4.39 31.35
N ALA A 354 20.76 5.61 30.83
CA ALA A 354 21.80 6.65 30.89
C ALA A 354 22.09 7.06 32.33
N THR A 355 21.02 7.20 33.13
CA THR A 355 21.11 7.49 34.56
C THR A 355 21.83 6.37 35.31
N ALA A 356 21.52 5.10 35.00
CA ALA A 356 22.16 3.95 35.64
C ALA A 356 23.65 3.80 35.30
N LEU A 357 24.07 4.28 34.12
CA LEU A 357 25.48 4.36 33.71
C LEU A 357 26.20 5.63 34.23
N GLY A 358 25.50 6.49 35.00
CA GLY A 358 26.07 7.72 35.58
C GLY A 358 26.16 8.90 34.62
N ILE A 359 25.59 8.79 33.41
CA ILE A 359 25.58 9.86 32.40
C ILE A 359 24.61 10.95 32.87
N GLN A 360 25.10 12.18 32.99
CA GLN A 360 24.31 13.31 33.48
C GLN A 360 23.48 13.94 32.35
N PRO A 361 22.33 14.59 32.66
CA PRO A 361 21.50 15.27 31.65
C PRO A 361 22.20 16.37 30.83
N SER A 362 23.32 16.90 31.33
CA SER A 362 24.15 17.89 30.62
C SER A 362 25.13 17.27 29.62
N ASP A 363 25.30 15.94 29.62
CA ASP A 363 26.17 15.24 28.71
C ASP A 363 25.57 15.24 27.29
N PRO A 364 26.35 15.53 26.23
CA PRO A 364 25.87 15.48 24.85
C PRO A 364 25.36 14.09 24.41
N ASN A 365 25.69 13.04 25.16
CA ASN A 365 25.20 11.68 24.97
C ASN A 365 23.92 11.36 25.75
N PHE A 366 23.35 12.31 26.51
CA PHE A 366 22.10 12.04 27.24
C PHE A 366 20.87 12.09 26.29
N PRO A 367 19.92 11.15 26.39
CA PRO A 367 18.73 11.14 25.53
C PRO A 367 17.87 12.40 25.68
N SER A 368 17.85 13.26 24.66
CA SER A 368 17.22 14.58 24.76
C SER A 368 15.71 14.60 24.55
N ASN A 369 15.18 13.70 23.69
CA ASN A 369 13.74 13.65 23.38
C ASN A 369 13.34 12.29 22.75
N PRO A 370 12.02 11.99 22.66
CA PRO A 370 11.48 10.77 22.04
C PRO A 370 11.91 10.47 20.59
N LEU A 371 12.37 11.47 19.85
CA LEU A 371 12.80 11.34 18.46
C LEU A 371 14.33 11.20 18.32
N ALA A 372 15.07 11.43 19.40
CA ALA A 372 16.53 11.45 19.47
C ALA A 372 17.00 10.59 20.66
N VAL A 373 16.62 9.31 20.62
CA VAL A 373 17.01 8.30 21.61
C VAL A 373 18.40 7.75 21.23
N GLY A 374 19.44 8.58 21.29
CA GLY A 374 20.78 8.18 20.84
C GLY A 374 21.87 9.08 21.39
N THR A 375 23.08 8.57 21.37
CA THR A 375 24.30 9.25 21.80
C THR A 375 25.11 9.70 20.61
N GLN A 376 26.02 10.66 20.82
CA GLN A 376 27.04 10.99 19.83
C GLN A 376 28.11 9.89 19.78
N ASP A 377 28.32 9.15 20.88
CA ASP A 377 29.23 7.99 20.96
C ASP A 377 28.51 6.69 21.40
N PRO A 378 28.32 5.71 20.49
CA PRO A 378 27.63 4.45 20.78
C PRO A 378 28.44 3.48 21.67
N THR A 379 29.72 3.75 21.96
CA THR A 379 30.56 2.91 22.83
C THR A 379 30.32 3.18 24.32
N VAL A 380 29.87 4.39 24.66
CA VAL A 380 29.52 4.81 26.03
C VAL A 380 28.12 4.35 26.43
N PHE A 381 27.25 4.11 25.44
CA PHE A 381 25.82 3.86 25.62
C PHE A 381 25.30 2.84 24.59
N PRO A 382 25.57 1.54 24.79
CA PRO A 382 25.26 0.53 23.79
C PRO A 382 23.76 0.21 23.77
N PRO A 383 23.09 0.32 22.61
CA PRO A 383 21.71 -0.13 22.47
C PRO A 383 21.60 -1.63 22.68
N CYS A 384 20.40 -2.11 23.06
CA CYS A 384 20.12 -3.54 23.17
C CYS A 384 21.04 -4.34 24.12
N GLY A 385 21.63 -3.71 25.14
CA GLY A 385 22.32 -4.43 26.22
C GLY A 385 23.75 -4.88 25.92
N GLY A 386 24.61 -3.99 25.44
CA GLY A 386 26.06 -4.23 25.50
C GLY A 386 26.49 -4.67 26.91
N ALA A 387 27.61 -5.41 26.98
CA ALA A 387 28.02 -6.34 28.05
C ALA A 387 28.06 -5.83 29.52
N SER A 388 27.57 -4.63 29.83
CA SER A 388 27.54 -4.07 31.19
C SER A 388 26.29 -3.24 31.56
N ALA A 389 25.20 -3.24 30.78
CA ALA A 389 24.09 -2.31 31.03
C ALA A 389 23.11 -2.79 32.14
N SER A 390 23.20 -2.18 33.32
CA SER A 390 22.18 -2.25 34.38
C SER A 390 21.01 -1.30 34.07
N GLY A 391 20.08 -1.69 33.20
CA GLY A 391 18.91 -0.87 32.84
C GLY A 391 17.94 -1.53 31.85
N PRO A 392 16.72 -0.99 31.65
CA PRO A 392 15.79 -1.50 30.66
C PRO A 392 16.29 -1.28 29.23
N PHE A 393 16.10 -2.26 28.36
CA PHE A 393 16.52 -2.18 26.96
C PHE A 393 15.83 -1.02 26.22
N TYR A 394 16.60 -0.31 25.39
CA TYR A 394 16.10 0.71 24.48
C TYR A 394 16.66 0.49 23.06
N VAL A 395 15.96 1.07 22.10
CA VAL A 395 16.25 1.06 20.67
C VAL A 395 16.92 2.40 20.28
N PRO A 396 18.05 2.38 19.55
CA PRO A 396 18.82 3.58 19.23
C PRO A 396 18.10 4.47 18.23
N ALA A 397 18.49 5.75 18.18
CA ALA A 397 17.92 6.77 17.28
C ALA A 397 17.90 6.34 15.81
N ALA A 398 18.88 5.54 15.36
CA ALA A 398 18.93 4.97 14.01
C ALA A 398 17.77 4.01 13.69
N LEU A 399 17.19 3.38 14.72
CA LEU A 399 16.07 2.44 14.65
C LEU A 399 14.74 3.07 15.12
N VAL A 400 14.77 4.29 15.66
CA VAL A 400 13.57 5.03 16.07
C VAL A 400 12.62 5.28 14.89
N SER A 401 13.13 5.29 13.66
CA SER A 401 12.32 5.34 12.43
C SER A 401 11.36 4.15 12.25
N PHE A 402 11.55 3.02 12.94
CA PHE A 402 10.57 1.93 12.98
C PHE A 402 9.35 2.23 13.89
N PHE A 403 9.50 3.18 14.82
CA PHE A 403 8.44 3.62 15.73
C PHE A 403 7.81 4.96 15.31
N ARG A 404 8.42 5.64 14.34
CA ARG A 404 7.83 6.72 13.54
C ARG A 404 7.03 6.11 12.40
#